data_AF-A0A0V0IPX4-F1
#
_entry.id   AF-A0A0V0IPX4-F1
#
_cell.length_a   1.000
_cell.length_b   1.000
_cell.length_c   1.000
_cell.angle_alpha   90.00
_cell.angle_beta   90.00
_cell.angle_gamma   90.00
#
_symmetry.space_group_name_H-M   'P 1'
#
loop_
_entity.id
_entity.type
_entity.pdbx_description
1 polymer ?
#
loop_
_entity_poly.entity_id
_entity_poly.type
_entity_poly.pdbx_seq_one_letter_code
_entity_poly.pdbx_strand_id
1 'polypeptide(L)'
;MERESILKDSKSIMPAAFVSFNSRCGAAVCAQTQQSRNPTLWLTEWAPEPRDVFWNNLAIPYVSLTIRKLIIAVAFFFLTFFFMIPIAFVQTLASLDGIRKKAPFLKVIIDEPFIKAFIQGFLPGIALKIFLIFLPTILMMMSKFEGWLSISALERKSASKYYIFTIVNVFLGNIIAGAAFEQLSTFLNQSANQIPKTIGVAVPMKASFFITYIMVDGWAGIAGEILRLKPLIFYHLKNFFLVKTEKDREEAMDPGSVGFNTGEPQIQLYFLLGLVYAVVTPFLLPFILVFFGLAYVVYRHQIINVYNQEYESAAAFWPDVHGRIIFALCFSQLSLLGLLGTKHATQSAPFLIALPVLTISFHLYCKGRYEPAFTKYPIQEARMRDTLEQAREPNLNLKGYLQNAYVHPVFKDDDEDEDEDFMMKLETDSVLVPTKRQSRMNTPVPSKVSAGSSPSLPDVVIHEH
;
A
#
# COMPACT_ATOMS: atom_id res chain seq x y z
N MET A 1 -6.73 38.04 -13.74
CA MET A 1 -7.45 38.74 -12.64
C MET A 1 -7.42 37.95 -11.34
N GLU A 2 -7.90 36.70 -11.29
CA GLU A 2 -7.94 35.91 -10.04
C GLU A 2 -6.53 35.56 -9.48
N ARG A 3 -5.60 35.15 -10.36
CA ARG A 3 -4.19 34.89 -10.03
C ARG A 3 -3.51 36.08 -9.33
N GLU A 4 -3.70 37.28 -9.88
CA GLU A 4 -3.12 38.52 -9.33
C GLU A 4 -3.80 38.99 -8.04
N SER A 5 -5.11 38.74 -7.88
CA SER A 5 -5.80 39.07 -6.63
C SER A 5 -5.35 38.19 -5.47
N ILE A 6 -5.11 36.89 -5.72
CA ILE A 6 -4.65 35.95 -4.69
C ILE A 6 -3.23 36.28 -4.24
N LEU A 7 -2.34 36.64 -5.17
CA LEU A 7 -0.96 37.02 -4.85
C LEU A 7 -0.87 38.30 -3.99
N LYS A 8 -1.87 39.19 -4.07
CA LYS A 8 -1.92 40.44 -3.30
C LYS A 8 -2.67 40.31 -1.98
N ASP A 9 -3.40 39.22 -1.76
CA ASP A 9 -4.20 39.02 -0.56
C ASP A 9 -3.39 38.35 0.56
N SER A 10 -3.00 39.14 1.56
CA SER A 10 -2.30 38.64 2.75
C SER A 10 -3.10 37.61 3.56
N LYS A 11 -4.44 37.55 3.43
CA LYS A 11 -5.27 36.57 4.14
C LYS A 11 -5.20 35.18 3.52
N SER A 12 -4.80 35.08 2.26
CA SER A 12 -4.65 33.83 1.53
C SER A 12 -3.31 33.13 1.82
N ILE A 13 -2.40 33.79 2.55
CA ILE A 13 -1.11 33.23 2.96
C ILE A 13 -1.31 32.34 4.18
N MET A 14 -1.00 31.05 4.03
CA MET A 14 -1.07 30.08 5.11
C MET A 14 0.16 30.20 6.02
N PRO A 15 0.04 29.91 7.33
CA PRO A 15 1.17 29.90 8.27
C PRO A 15 2.02 28.62 8.10
N ALA A 16 2.45 28.35 6.88
CA ALA A 16 3.30 27.23 6.49
C ALA A 16 4.23 27.68 5.35
N ALA A 17 5.45 27.16 5.32
CA ALA A 17 6.43 27.51 4.30
C ALA A 17 7.35 26.32 4.01
N PHE A 18 7.81 26.25 2.76
CA PHE A 18 8.93 25.37 2.38
C PHE A 18 10.24 26.11 2.67
N VAL A 19 11.16 25.46 3.38
CA VAL A 19 12.45 26.03 3.75
C VAL A 19 13.56 25.20 3.14
N SER A 20 14.36 25.82 2.28
CA SER A 20 15.48 25.19 1.61
C SER A 20 16.81 25.55 2.28
N PHE A 21 17.76 24.61 2.24
CA PHE A 21 19.09 24.75 2.83
C PHE A 21 20.16 24.61 1.75
N ASN A 22 21.35 25.14 2.02
CA ASN A 22 22.52 25.01 1.16
C ASN A 22 23.18 23.61 1.19
N SER A 23 22.77 22.75 2.13
CA SER A 23 23.32 21.41 2.34
C SER A 23 22.25 20.46 2.84
N ARG A 24 22.34 19.17 2.47
CA ARG A 24 21.42 18.13 2.98
C ARG A 24 21.62 17.93 4.47
N CYS A 25 22.87 18.07 4.95
CA CYS A 25 23.18 18.04 6.38
C CYS A 25 22.37 19.09 7.17
N GLY A 26 22.33 20.34 6.71
CA GLY A 26 21.55 21.41 7.34
C GLY A 26 20.05 21.11 7.38
N ALA A 27 19.50 20.62 6.26
CA ALA A 27 18.10 20.19 6.20
C ALA A 27 17.80 19.02 7.14
N ALA A 28 18.70 18.03 7.21
CA ALA A 28 18.54 16.86 8.08
C ALA A 28 18.53 17.21 9.56
N VAL A 29 19.35 18.18 9.97
CA VAL A 29 19.35 18.70 11.34
C VAL A 29 18.05 19.45 11.63
N CYS A 30 17.61 20.32 10.72
CA CYS A 30 16.36 21.06 10.87
C CYS A 30 15.15 20.13 11.03
N ALA A 31 14.96 19.19 10.09
CA ALA A 31 13.79 18.31 10.05
C ALA A 31 13.70 17.32 11.23
N GLN A 32 14.81 17.04 11.91
CA GLN A 32 14.87 16.04 13.00
C GLN A 32 14.96 16.65 14.40
N THR A 33 14.98 17.98 14.54
CA THR A 33 15.16 18.66 15.83
C THR A 33 13.95 19.50 16.23
N GLN A 34 13.70 19.63 17.53
CA GLN A 34 12.67 20.49 18.07
C GLN A 34 13.14 21.96 18.02
N GLN A 35 12.44 22.81 17.27
CA GLN A 35 12.88 24.19 17.04
C GLN A 35 12.52 25.16 18.17
N SER A 36 11.36 24.98 18.81
CA SER A 36 10.86 25.92 19.83
C SER A 36 10.49 25.22 21.13
N ARG A 37 10.39 25.98 22.24
CA ARG A 37 9.95 25.45 23.55
C ARG A 37 8.54 24.84 23.48
N ASN A 38 7.68 25.36 22.62
CA ASN A 38 6.34 24.85 22.43
C ASN A 38 6.35 23.76 21.32
N PRO A 39 6.02 22.50 21.62
CA PRO A 39 6.03 21.42 20.63
C PRO A 39 4.97 21.57 19.54
N THR A 40 4.06 22.55 19.60
CA THR A 40 3.05 22.78 18.56
C THR A 40 3.37 23.95 17.63
N LEU A 41 4.50 24.66 17.87
CA LEU A 41 4.94 25.79 17.06
C LEU A 41 6.26 25.46 16.38
N TRP A 42 6.41 25.92 15.13
CA TRP A 42 7.58 25.67 14.29
C TRP A 42 7.88 24.18 14.14
N LEU A 43 6.82 23.41 13.82
CA LEU A 43 6.92 22.01 13.49
C LEU A 43 7.62 21.85 12.14
N THR A 44 8.68 21.06 12.13
CA THR A 44 9.47 20.75 10.93
C THR A 44 9.26 19.31 10.55
N GLU A 45 8.84 19.09 9.30
CA GLU A 45 8.73 17.76 8.69
C GLU A 45 9.55 17.74 7.40
N TRP A 46 9.94 16.55 6.95
CA TRP A 46 10.57 16.42 5.63
C TRP A 46 9.57 16.83 4.55
N ALA A 47 9.94 17.82 3.74
CA ALA A 47 9.14 18.17 2.57
C ALA A 47 9.12 16.96 1.61
N PRO A 48 7.95 16.47 1.20
CA PRO A 48 7.85 15.50 0.13
C PRO A 48 8.35 16.14 -1.18
N GLU A 49 8.71 15.34 -2.17
CA GLU A 49 9.09 15.88 -3.47
C GLU A 49 7.95 16.72 -4.09
N PRO A 50 8.23 17.73 -4.94
CA PRO A 50 7.22 18.65 -5.44
C PRO A 50 6.00 17.97 -6.11
N ARG A 51 6.21 16.85 -6.81
CA ARG A 51 5.12 16.05 -7.42
C ARG A 51 4.30 15.23 -6.41
N ASP A 52 4.87 14.89 -5.27
CA ASP A 52 4.20 14.16 -4.18
C ASP A 52 3.43 15.10 -3.24
N VAL A 53 3.64 16.42 -3.31
CA VAL A 53 2.90 17.42 -2.53
C VAL A 53 1.42 17.42 -2.93
N PHE A 54 0.54 17.12 -1.98
CA PHE A 54 -0.90 17.25 -2.14
C PHE A 54 -1.36 18.66 -1.71
N TRP A 55 -1.25 19.61 -2.65
CA TRP A 55 -1.44 21.04 -2.44
C TRP A 55 -2.76 21.44 -1.74
N ASN A 56 -3.85 20.76 -2.06
CA ASN A 56 -5.18 21.06 -1.51
C ASN A 56 -5.24 20.97 0.03
N ASN A 57 -4.38 20.16 0.65
CA ASN A 57 -4.38 19.98 2.10
C ASN A 57 -3.46 20.97 2.85
N LEU A 58 -2.60 21.71 2.15
CA LEU A 58 -1.73 22.72 2.78
C LEU A 58 -2.53 23.91 3.34
N ALA A 59 -3.73 24.17 2.81
CA ALA A 59 -4.62 25.23 3.26
C ALA A 59 -5.32 24.92 4.61
N ILE A 60 -5.15 23.72 5.15
CA ILE A 60 -5.86 23.30 6.37
C ILE A 60 -5.12 23.82 7.61
N PRO A 61 -5.79 24.58 8.51
CA PRO A 61 -5.17 25.02 9.75
C PRO A 61 -4.76 23.83 10.63
N TYR A 62 -3.52 23.85 11.15
CA TYR A 62 -2.95 22.77 11.95
C TYR A 62 -3.83 22.34 13.13
N VAL A 63 -4.43 23.30 13.83
CA VAL A 63 -5.34 23.05 14.98
C VAL A 63 -6.57 22.23 14.60
N SER A 64 -7.02 22.29 13.36
CA SER A 64 -8.20 21.55 12.89
C SER A 64 -7.89 20.09 12.53
N LEU A 65 -6.62 19.72 12.34
CA LEU A 65 -6.22 18.38 11.93
C LEU A 65 -6.63 17.32 12.95
N THR A 66 -6.51 17.61 14.25
CA THR A 66 -6.91 16.68 15.32
C THR A 66 -8.40 16.36 15.27
N ILE A 67 -9.24 17.38 15.07
CA ILE A 67 -10.70 17.22 14.97
C ILE A 67 -11.06 16.45 13.70
N ARG A 68 -10.44 16.77 12.57
CA ARG A 68 -10.64 16.04 11.30
C ARG A 68 -10.30 14.56 11.43
N LYS A 69 -9.15 14.24 12.04
CA LYS A 69 -8.73 12.86 12.31
C LYS A 69 -9.71 12.13 13.23
N LEU A 70 -10.24 12.81 14.26
CA LEU A 70 -11.26 12.24 15.14
C LEU A 70 -12.57 11.94 14.39
N ILE A 71 -13.05 12.89 13.57
CA ILE A 71 -14.26 12.71 12.74
C ILE A 71 -14.09 11.49 11.82
N ILE A 72 -12.95 11.38 11.14
CA ILE A 72 -12.68 10.25 10.24
C ILE A 72 -12.53 8.93 10.99
N ALA A 73 -11.93 8.92 12.19
CA ALA A 73 -11.88 7.72 13.01
C ALA A 73 -13.29 7.21 13.39
N VAL A 74 -14.20 8.12 13.77
CA VAL A 74 -15.60 7.80 14.06
C VAL A 74 -16.34 7.35 12.80
N ALA A 75 -16.17 8.06 11.68
CA ALA A 75 -16.78 7.69 10.40
C ALA A 75 -16.29 6.32 9.90
N PHE A 76 -15.00 6.02 10.06
CA PHE A 76 -14.40 4.74 9.71
C PHE A 76 -14.94 3.60 10.58
N PHE A 77 -15.17 3.84 11.88
CA PHE A 77 -15.84 2.89 12.76
C PHE A 77 -17.25 2.56 12.24
N PHE A 78 -18.06 3.58 11.93
CA PHE A 78 -19.42 3.37 11.39
C PHE A 78 -19.39 2.69 10.03
N LEU A 79 -18.48 3.09 9.14
CA LEU A 79 -18.28 2.41 7.85
C LEU A 79 -18.02 0.92 8.08
N THR A 80 -17.08 0.59 8.96
CA THR A 80 -16.73 -0.81 9.26
C THR A 80 -17.93 -1.56 9.84
N PHE A 81 -18.63 -0.98 10.81
CA PHE A 81 -19.78 -1.58 11.47
C PHE A 81 -20.96 -1.82 10.51
N PHE A 82 -21.38 -0.81 9.74
CA PHE A 82 -22.51 -0.93 8.83
C PHE A 82 -22.20 -1.82 7.63
N PHE A 83 -20.93 -1.94 7.22
CA PHE A 83 -20.55 -2.83 6.13
C PHE A 83 -20.66 -4.32 6.48
N MET A 84 -20.82 -4.68 7.76
CA MET A 84 -21.17 -6.05 8.16
C MET A 84 -22.55 -6.48 7.61
N ILE A 85 -23.47 -5.54 7.39
CA ILE A 85 -24.82 -5.84 6.88
C ILE A 85 -24.77 -6.37 5.43
N PRO A 86 -24.13 -5.68 4.45
CA PRO A 86 -23.90 -6.23 3.12
C PRO A 86 -23.18 -7.58 3.13
N ILE A 87 -22.18 -7.76 4.00
CA ILE A 87 -21.44 -9.03 4.07
C ILE A 87 -22.32 -10.16 4.57
N ALA A 88 -23.08 -9.94 5.63
CA ALA A 88 -24.06 -10.90 6.12
C ALA A 88 -25.09 -11.24 5.04
N PHE A 89 -25.55 -10.22 4.29
CA PHE A 89 -26.46 -10.42 3.16
C PHE A 89 -25.84 -11.30 2.08
N VAL A 90 -24.61 -11.02 1.63
CA VAL A 90 -23.88 -11.85 0.65
C VAL A 90 -23.74 -13.29 1.13
N GLN A 91 -23.38 -13.49 2.40
CA GLN A 91 -23.25 -14.83 2.98
C GLN A 91 -24.58 -15.58 3.02
N THR A 92 -25.70 -14.91 3.31
CA THR A 92 -27.03 -15.53 3.24
C THR A 92 -27.49 -15.81 1.82
N LEU A 93 -27.19 -14.93 0.86
CA LEU A 93 -27.51 -15.15 -0.55
C LEU A 93 -26.65 -16.25 -1.18
N ALA A 94 -25.45 -16.46 -0.64
CA ALA A 94 -24.55 -17.51 -1.07
C ALA A 94 -24.83 -18.88 -0.42
N SER A 95 -25.68 -18.95 0.61
CA SER A 95 -26.08 -20.22 1.21
C SER A 95 -27.30 -20.80 0.48
N LEU A 96 -27.25 -22.09 0.15
CA LEU A 96 -28.35 -22.77 -0.55
C LEU A 96 -29.67 -22.66 0.19
N ASP A 97 -29.64 -22.73 1.51
CA ASP A 97 -30.83 -22.61 2.35
C ASP A 97 -31.40 -21.19 2.32
N GLY A 98 -30.56 -20.16 2.21
CA GLY A 98 -30.98 -18.77 2.04
C GLY A 98 -31.69 -18.56 0.70
N ILE A 99 -31.12 -19.09 -0.39
CA ILE A 99 -31.73 -18.98 -1.73
C ILE A 99 -33.02 -19.79 -1.82
N ARG A 100 -33.05 -21.02 -1.29
CA ARG A 100 -34.26 -21.86 -1.27
C ARG A 100 -35.42 -21.23 -0.50
N LYS A 101 -35.14 -20.46 0.55
CA LYS A 101 -36.13 -19.72 1.34
C LYS A 101 -36.61 -18.44 0.66
N LYS A 102 -35.70 -17.64 0.08
CA LYS A 102 -36.04 -16.32 -0.48
C LYS A 102 -36.48 -16.35 -1.95
N ALA A 103 -36.03 -17.32 -2.73
CA ALA A 103 -36.36 -17.46 -4.14
C ALA A 103 -36.77 -18.91 -4.47
N PRO A 104 -37.96 -19.37 -4.02
CA PRO A 104 -38.39 -20.75 -4.16
C PRO A 104 -38.58 -21.19 -5.62
N PHE A 105 -38.73 -20.25 -6.56
CA PHE A 105 -38.84 -20.51 -8.00
C PHE A 105 -37.53 -20.95 -8.64
N LEU A 106 -36.36 -20.66 -8.04
CA LEU A 106 -35.07 -21.15 -8.55
C LEU A 106 -34.73 -22.58 -8.12
N LYS A 107 -35.53 -23.24 -7.27
CA LYS A 107 -35.22 -24.57 -6.72
C LYS A 107 -34.85 -25.61 -7.80
N VAL A 108 -35.59 -25.61 -8.92
CA VAL A 108 -35.38 -26.53 -10.05
C VAL A 108 -34.02 -26.32 -10.72
N ILE A 109 -33.53 -25.07 -10.76
CA ILE A 109 -32.25 -24.69 -11.40
C ILE A 109 -31.09 -24.87 -10.40
N ILE A 110 -31.32 -24.62 -9.12
CA ILE A 110 -30.30 -24.69 -8.05
C ILE A 110 -29.94 -26.14 -7.70
N ASP A 111 -30.87 -27.08 -7.86
CA ASP A 111 -30.63 -28.48 -7.51
C ASP A 111 -29.76 -29.21 -8.55
N GLU A 112 -29.50 -28.59 -9.70
CA GLU A 112 -28.53 -29.08 -10.69
C GLU A 112 -27.11 -29.08 -10.08
N PRO A 113 -26.40 -30.22 -10.07
CA PRO A 113 -25.16 -30.38 -9.30
C PRO A 113 -24.07 -29.38 -9.70
N PHE A 114 -23.99 -29.01 -10.98
CA PHE A 114 -23.05 -28.01 -11.47
C PHE A 114 -23.36 -26.60 -10.95
N ILE A 115 -24.63 -26.17 -11.06
CA ILE A 115 -25.07 -24.84 -10.64
C ILE A 115 -24.96 -24.71 -9.12
N LYS A 116 -25.32 -25.76 -8.38
CA LYS A 116 -25.15 -25.84 -6.93
C LYS A 116 -23.70 -25.59 -6.51
N ALA A 117 -22.75 -26.28 -7.15
CA ALA A 117 -21.32 -26.12 -6.86
C ALA A 117 -20.82 -24.70 -7.20
N PHE A 118 -21.29 -24.13 -8.32
CA PHE A 118 -20.94 -22.78 -8.73
C PHE A 118 -21.44 -21.72 -7.73
N ILE A 119 -22.71 -21.83 -7.31
CA ILE A 119 -23.33 -20.90 -6.37
C ILE A 119 -22.65 -20.97 -5.00
N GLN A 120 -22.39 -22.17 -4.47
CA GLN A 120 -21.74 -22.30 -3.16
C GLN A 120 -20.26 -21.89 -3.18
N GLY A 121 -19.55 -22.15 -4.29
CA GLY A 121 -18.12 -21.91 -4.39
C GLY A 121 -17.77 -20.48 -4.78
N PHE A 122 -18.32 -19.98 -5.89
CA PHE A 122 -17.81 -18.78 -6.57
C PHE A 122 -18.63 -17.52 -6.29
N LEU A 123 -19.97 -17.65 -6.25
CA LEU A 123 -20.88 -16.52 -6.10
C LEU A 123 -20.59 -15.64 -4.87
N PRO A 124 -20.38 -16.18 -3.65
CA PRO A 124 -20.03 -15.34 -2.50
C PRO A 124 -18.75 -14.52 -2.70
N GLY A 125 -17.72 -15.11 -3.33
CA GLY A 125 -16.46 -14.42 -3.60
C GLY A 125 -16.63 -13.27 -4.60
N ILE A 126 -17.38 -13.51 -5.68
CA ILE A 126 -17.68 -12.49 -6.70
C ILE A 126 -18.53 -11.37 -6.08
N ALA A 127 -19.58 -11.71 -5.34
CA ALA A 127 -20.46 -10.74 -4.71
C ALA A 127 -19.69 -9.87 -3.70
N LEU A 128 -18.85 -10.47 -2.85
CA LEU A 128 -18.01 -9.73 -1.92
C LEU A 128 -17.07 -8.77 -2.66
N LYS A 129 -16.43 -9.24 -3.74
CA LYS A 129 -15.55 -8.39 -4.57
C LYS A 129 -16.29 -7.17 -5.12
N ILE A 130 -17.53 -7.34 -5.62
CA ILE A 130 -18.34 -6.22 -6.13
C ILE A 130 -18.58 -5.15 -5.06
N PHE A 131 -18.90 -5.55 -3.82
CA PHE A 131 -19.06 -4.61 -2.72
C PHE A 131 -17.75 -3.88 -2.37
N LEU A 132 -16.60 -4.55 -2.50
CA LEU A 132 -15.30 -3.98 -2.16
C LEU A 132 -14.73 -3.04 -3.25
N ILE A 133 -15.24 -3.04 -4.49
CA ILE A 133 -14.71 -2.20 -5.59
C ILE A 133 -14.70 -0.70 -5.25
N PHE A 134 -15.74 -0.20 -4.59
CA PHE A 134 -15.86 1.23 -4.26
C PHE A 134 -15.11 1.64 -2.98
N LEU A 135 -14.74 0.65 -2.16
CA LEU A 135 -14.19 0.91 -0.83
C LEU A 135 -12.85 1.65 -0.88
N PRO A 136 -11.86 1.29 -1.71
CA PRO A 136 -10.60 2.04 -1.80
C PRO A 136 -10.80 3.51 -2.11
N THR A 137 -11.77 3.86 -2.97
CA THR A 137 -12.11 5.25 -3.29
C THR A 137 -12.65 5.98 -2.06
N ILE A 138 -13.56 5.33 -1.30
CA ILE A 138 -14.09 5.89 -0.05
C ILE A 138 -12.98 6.12 0.98
N LEU A 139 -12.08 5.14 1.17
CA LEU A 139 -10.97 5.24 2.12
C LEU A 139 -9.92 6.29 1.72
N MET A 140 -9.70 6.46 0.41
CA MET A 140 -8.86 7.53 -0.12
C MET A 140 -9.50 8.90 0.14
N MET A 141 -10.80 9.06 -0.10
CA MET A 141 -11.52 10.31 0.23
C MET A 141 -11.47 10.65 1.72
N MET A 142 -11.65 9.64 2.59
CA MET A 142 -11.49 9.80 4.04
C MET A 142 -10.08 10.27 4.40
N SER A 143 -9.04 9.67 3.79
CA SER A 143 -7.65 10.06 4.04
C SER A 143 -7.33 11.45 3.52
N LYS A 144 -7.89 11.87 2.37
CA LYS A 144 -7.78 13.24 1.86
C LYS A 144 -8.38 14.24 2.86
N PHE A 145 -9.54 13.94 3.45
CA PHE A 145 -10.19 14.82 4.44
C PHE A 145 -9.40 14.95 5.76
N GLU A 146 -8.61 13.94 6.16
CA GLU A 146 -7.74 14.00 7.34
C GLU A 146 -6.65 15.09 7.25
N GLY A 147 -6.30 15.53 6.03
CA GLY A 147 -5.34 16.60 5.82
C GLY A 147 -3.88 16.15 5.73
N TRP A 148 -3.58 14.98 5.15
CA TRP A 148 -2.19 14.58 4.88
C TRP A 148 -1.61 15.37 3.71
N LEU A 149 -0.33 15.76 3.83
CA LEU A 149 0.32 16.70 2.91
C LEU A 149 0.95 16.05 1.66
N SER A 150 1.12 14.73 1.65
CA SER A 150 1.72 14.02 0.53
C SER A 150 0.84 12.89 0.00
N ILE A 151 0.95 12.59 -1.30
CA ILE A 151 0.25 11.49 -1.96
C ILE A 151 0.73 10.16 -1.34
N SER A 152 2.03 10.01 -1.13
CA SER A 152 2.66 8.88 -0.46
C SER A 152 2.07 8.60 0.93
N ALA A 153 1.85 9.64 1.74
CA ALA A 153 1.23 9.50 3.05
C ALA A 153 -0.27 9.17 2.95
N LEU A 154 -0.98 9.79 2.00
CA LEU A 154 -2.39 9.49 1.73
C LEU A 154 -2.59 8.02 1.36
N GLU A 155 -1.78 7.47 0.46
CA GLU A 155 -1.84 6.07 0.07
C GLU A 155 -1.52 5.13 1.23
N ARG A 156 -0.46 5.40 2.01
CA ARG A 156 -0.12 4.61 3.20
C ARG A 156 -1.23 4.59 4.24
N LYS A 157 -1.89 5.74 4.47
CA LYS A 157 -3.00 5.85 5.43
C LYS A 157 -4.29 5.23 4.89
N SER A 158 -4.55 5.34 3.59
CA SER A 158 -5.66 4.64 2.93
C SER A 158 -5.48 3.12 3.00
N ALA A 159 -4.27 2.62 2.68
CA ALA A 159 -3.91 1.20 2.81
C ALA A 159 -4.06 0.73 4.27
N SER A 160 -3.65 1.52 5.26
CA SER A 160 -3.81 1.19 6.68
C SER A 160 -5.27 0.99 7.07
N LYS A 161 -6.15 1.91 6.65
CA LYS A 161 -7.59 1.79 6.90
C LYS A 161 -8.17 0.57 6.18
N TYR A 162 -7.75 0.33 4.93
CA TYR A 162 -8.25 -0.81 4.17
C TYR A 162 -7.79 -2.13 4.79
N TYR A 163 -6.55 -2.24 5.28
CA TYR A 163 -6.08 -3.41 6.00
C TYR A 163 -6.93 -3.72 7.24
N ILE A 164 -7.20 -2.70 8.08
CA ILE A 164 -8.05 -2.87 9.27
C ILE A 164 -9.46 -3.32 8.85
N PHE A 165 -10.03 -2.67 7.83
CA PHE A 165 -11.34 -3.04 7.31
C PHE A 165 -11.35 -4.49 6.84
N THR A 166 -10.35 -4.91 6.07
CA THR A 166 -10.25 -6.27 5.53
C THR A 166 -10.14 -7.31 6.65
N ILE A 167 -9.39 -7.03 7.72
CA ILE A 167 -9.36 -7.92 8.89
C ILE A 167 -10.74 -8.01 9.56
N VAL A 168 -11.37 -6.87 9.83
CA VAL A 168 -12.63 -6.85 10.61
C VAL A 168 -13.79 -7.40 9.80
N ASN A 169 -13.92 -7.01 8.54
CA ASN A 169 -15.09 -7.30 7.71
C ASN A 169 -14.88 -8.54 6.84
N VAL A 170 -13.76 -8.63 6.11
CA VAL A 170 -13.53 -9.75 5.18
C VAL A 170 -13.08 -11.01 5.93
N PHE A 171 -12.20 -10.87 6.93
CA PHE A 171 -11.75 -12.03 7.70
C PHE A 171 -12.69 -12.36 8.88
N LEU A 172 -12.73 -11.51 9.91
CA LEU A 172 -13.53 -11.73 11.11
C LEU A 172 -15.03 -11.73 10.79
N GLY A 173 -15.49 -10.80 9.95
CA GLY A 173 -16.90 -10.70 9.58
C GLY A 173 -17.43 -11.95 8.89
N ASN A 174 -16.67 -12.59 8.01
CA ASN A 174 -17.08 -13.85 7.39
C ASN A 174 -17.02 -15.05 8.34
N ILE A 175 -16.06 -15.07 9.27
CA ILE A 175 -15.98 -16.09 10.33
C ILE A 175 -17.16 -15.96 11.28
N ILE A 176 -17.44 -14.73 11.74
CA ILE A 176 -18.51 -14.43 12.69
C ILE A 176 -19.87 -14.54 12.02
N ALA A 177 -20.16 -13.84 10.92
CA ALA A 177 -21.47 -13.89 10.25
C ALA A 177 -21.82 -15.33 9.83
N GLY A 178 -20.83 -16.09 9.37
CA GLY A 178 -21.00 -17.48 9.00
C GLY A 178 -21.18 -18.45 10.17
N ALA A 179 -20.85 -18.05 11.41
CA ALA A 179 -21.13 -18.79 12.65
C ALA A 179 -22.35 -18.21 13.41
N ALA A 180 -22.64 -16.93 13.22
CA ALA A 180 -23.65 -16.13 13.88
C ALA A 180 -25.05 -16.46 13.39
N PHE A 181 -25.28 -16.77 12.11
CA PHE A 181 -26.64 -17.17 11.71
C PHE A 181 -27.13 -18.46 12.40
N GLU A 182 -26.22 -19.28 12.97
CA GLU A 182 -26.57 -20.43 13.80
C GLU A 182 -26.34 -20.20 15.32
N GLN A 183 -25.50 -19.23 15.72
CA GLN A 183 -25.07 -19.03 17.12
C GLN A 183 -25.09 -17.57 17.63
N LEU A 184 -25.65 -16.59 16.91
CA LEU A 184 -25.60 -15.15 17.26
C LEU A 184 -26.24 -14.85 18.62
N SER A 185 -27.30 -15.57 18.99
CA SER A 185 -27.92 -15.48 20.32
C SER A 185 -26.99 -15.99 21.42
N THR A 186 -26.09 -16.90 21.10
CA THR A 186 -25.06 -17.44 22.01
C THR A 186 -23.88 -16.47 22.10
N PHE A 187 -23.43 -15.89 20.98
CA PHE A 187 -22.30 -14.95 20.93
C PHE A 187 -22.56 -13.64 21.69
N LEU A 188 -23.74 -13.04 21.56
CA LEU A 188 -24.08 -11.79 22.26
C LEU A 188 -24.15 -11.95 23.79
N ASN A 189 -24.31 -13.19 24.27
CA ASN A 189 -24.41 -13.54 25.67
C ASN A 189 -23.15 -14.23 26.23
N GLN A 190 -22.07 -14.35 25.43
CA GLN A 190 -20.83 -15.02 25.84
C GLN A 190 -19.85 -14.08 26.55
N SER A 191 -19.18 -14.58 27.59
CA SER A 191 -18.13 -13.83 28.28
C SER A 191 -16.87 -13.70 27.41
N ALA A 192 -16.10 -12.61 27.60
CA ALA A 192 -14.90 -12.29 26.81
C ALA A 192 -13.87 -13.44 26.74
N ASN A 193 -13.84 -14.31 27.76
CA ASN A 193 -12.93 -15.47 27.81
C ASN A 193 -13.25 -16.55 26.76
N GLN A 194 -14.44 -16.55 26.17
CA GLN A 194 -14.85 -17.54 25.16
C GLN A 194 -14.57 -17.09 23.72
N ILE A 195 -14.26 -15.81 23.49
CA ILE A 195 -14.02 -15.26 22.15
C ILE A 195 -12.90 -16.02 21.40
N PRO A 196 -11.70 -16.24 21.99
CA PRO A 196 -10.65 -16.98 21.29
C PRO A 196 -11.06 -18.42 20.99
N LYS A 197 -11.82 -19.04 21.91
CA LYS A 197 -12.32 -20.42 21.77
C LYS A 197 -13.26 -20.54 20.58
N THR A 198 -14.22 -19.63 20.45
CA THR A 198 -15.20 -19.70 19.37
C THR A 198 -14.59 -19.36 18.01
N ILE A 199 -13.68 -18.37 17.96
CA ILE A 199 -12.91 -18.08 16.73
C ILE A 199 -12.08 -19.31 16.34
N GLY A 200 -11.41 -19.94 17.30
CA GLY A 200 -10.59 -21.13 17.06
C GLY A 200 -11.34 -22.27 16.37
N VAL A 201 -12.60 -22.53 16.75
CA VAL A 201 -13.46 -23.56 16.11
C VAL A 201 -13.99 -23.10 14.76
N ALA A 202 -14.38 -21.83 14.63
CA ALA A 202 -15.02 -21.30 13.42
C ALA A 202 -14.03 -21.13 12.25
N VAL A 203 -12.76 -20.83 12.53
CA VAL A 203 -11.71 -20.66 11.52
C VAL A 203 -11.60 -21.89 10.58
N PRO A 204 -11.35 -23.13 11.06
CA PRO A 204 -11.26 -24.30 10.19
C PRO A 204 -12.51 -24.52 9.34
N MET A 205 -13.72 -24.27 9.88
CA MET A 205 -14.98 -24.48 9.17
C MET A 205 -15.16 -23.56 7.95
N LYS A 206 -14.44 -22.43 7.90
CA LYS A 206 -14.53 -21.45 6.81
C LYS A 206 -13.37 -21.53 5.81
N ALA A 207 -12.47 -22.51 5.93
CA ALA A 207 -11.34 -22.68 5.01
C ALA A 207 -11.79 -22.79 3.54
N SER A 208 -12.85 -23.55 3.25
CA SER A 208 -13.37 -23.73 1.88
C SER A 208 -13.81 -22.42 1.24
N PHE A 209 -14.42 -21.50 2.00
CA PHE A 209 -14.80 -20.17 1.50
C PHE A 209 -13.56 -19.34 1.16
N PHE A 210 -12.53 -19.36 2.00
CA PHE A 210 -11.32 -18.59 1.70
C PHE A 210 -10.52 -19.17 0.53
N ILE A 211 -10.56 -20.50 0.30
CA ILE A 211 -9.97 -21.12 -0.89
C ILE A 211 -10.64 -20.55 -2.15
N THR A 212 -11.97 -20.55 -2.21
CA THR A 212 -12.68 -20.03 -3.38
C THR A 212 -12.55 -18.53 -3.52
N TYR A 213 -12.50 -17.79 -2.40
CA TYR A 213 -12.18 -16.36 -2.39
C TYR A 213 -10.81 -16.08 -3.02
N ILE A 214 -9.75 -16.84 -2.67
CA ILE A 214 -8.42 -16.68 -3.26
C ILE A 214 -8.44 -16.99 -4.78
N MET A 215 -9.19 -18.00 -5.22
CA MET A 215 -9.32 -18.31 -6.64
C MET A 215 -10.01 -17.19 -7.43
N VAL A 216 -11.08 -16.61 -6.88
CA VAL A 216 -11.85 -15.54 -7.53
C VAL A 216 -11.13 -14.20 -7.45
N ASP A 217 -10.78 -13.76 -6.24
CA ASP A 217 -10.23 -12.43 -6.02
C ASP A 217 -8.74 -12.38 -6.35
N GLY A 218 -8.00 -13.43 -5.99
CA GLY A 218 -6.56 -13.52 -6.22
C GLY A 218 -6.25 -13.94 -7.65
N TRP A 219 -6.51 -15.20 -8.03
CA TRP A 219 -6.07 -15.71 -9.33
C TRP A 219 -6.76 -15.01 -10.50
N ALA A 220 -8.10 -15.00 -10.52
CA ALA A 220 -8.83 -14.33 -11.59
C ALA A 220 -8.70 -12.80 -11.52
N GLY A 221 -8.49 -12.22 -10.32
CA GLY A 221 -8.19 -10.80 -10.19
C GLY A 221 -6.88 -10.39 -10.86
N ILE A 222 -5.78 -11.10 -10.58
CA ILE A 222 -4.49 -10.80 -11.21
C ILE A 222 -4.50 -11.14 -12.70
N ALA A 223 -5.17 -12.23 -13.10
CA ALA A 223 -5.36 -12.54 -14.51
C ALA A 223 -6.20 -11.49 -15.25
N GLY A 224 -7.13 -10.81 -14.55
CA GLY A 224 -7.86 -9.66 -15.09
C GLY A 224 -7.04 -8.38 -15.09
N GLU A 225 -6.16 -8.19 -14.10
CA GLU A 225 -5.30 -7.01 -13.98
C GLU A 225 -4.37 -6.86 -15.19
N ILE A 226 -3.86 -7.96 -15.76
CA ILE A 226 -3.01 -7.90 -16.96
C ILE A 226 -3.74 -7.29 -18.17
N LEU A 227 -5.07 -7.46 -18.27
CA LEU A 227 -5.87 -6.92 -19.37
C LEU A 227 -6.12 -5.41 -19.24
N ARG A 228 -5.93 -4.85 -18.03
CA ARG A 228 -6.14 -3.43 -17.71
C ARG A 228 -7.42 -2.85 -18.33
N LEU A 229 -8.54 -3.54 -18.16
CA LEU A 229 -9.80 -3.19 -18.83
C LEU A 229 -10.25 -1.75 -18.56
N LYS A 230 -10.06 -1.24 -17.33
CA LYS A 230 -10.44 0.13 -16.97
C LYS A 230 -9.64 1.17 -17.79
N PRO A 231 -8.29 1.24 -17.73
CA PRO A 231 -7.52 2.14 -18.59
C PRO A 231 -7.81 1.96 -20.08
N LEU A 232 -7.96 0.71 -20.56
CA LEU A 232 -8.22 0.43 -21.97
C LEU A 232 -9.54 1.03 -22.47
N ILE A 233 -10.62 0.85 -21.71
CA ILE A 233 -11.94 1.42 -22.04
C ILE A 233 -11.88 2.95 -22.00
N PHE A 234 -11.28 3.53 -20.97
CA PHE A 234 -11.16 4.98 -20.85
C PHE A 234 -10.29 5.59 -21.94
N TYR A 235 -9.21 4.93 -22.35
CA TYR A 235 -8.38 5.35 -23.47
C TYR A 235 -9.20 5.42 -24.76
N HIS A 236 -9.93 4.37 -25.13
CA HIS A 236 -10.77 4.39 -26.34
C HIS A 236 -11.90 5.42 -26.27
N LEU A 237 -12.47 5.63 -25.08
CA LEU A 237 -13.51 6.64 -24.86
C LEU A 237 -12.94 8.06 -25.03
N LYS A 238 -11.82 8.37 -24.38
CA LYS A 238 -11.12 9.67 -24.52
C LYS A 238 -10.68 9.89 -25.96
N ASN A 239 -10.13 8.87 -26.61
CA ASN A 239 -9.68 8.96 -27.99
C ASN A 239 -10.82 9.22 -28.98
N PHE A 240 -12.02 8.70 -28.72
CA PHE A 240 -13.17 8.94 -29.58
C PHE A 240 -13.82 10.32 -29.35
N PHE A 241 -13.86 10.80 -28.10
CA PHE A 241 -14.63 12.01 -27.75
C PHE A 241 -13.81 13.27 -27.48
N LEU A 242 -12.55 13.16 -27.05
CA LEU A 242 -11.77 14.28 -26.50
C LEU A 242 -10.48 14.58 -27.28
N VAL A 243 -9.83 13.56 -27.85
CA VAL A 243 -8.53 13.71 -28.51
C VAL A 243 -8.66 14.47 -29.83
N LYS A 244 -7.90 15.56 -29.97
CA LYS A 244 -7.77 16.34 -31.21
C LYS A 244 -6.32 16.43 -31.69
N THR A 245 -5.36 16.43 -30.77
CA THR A 245 -3.92 16.53 -31.05
C THR A 245 -3.17 15.28 -30.62
N GLU A 246 -1.91 15.15 -31.05
CA GLU A 246 -1.03 14.06 -30.59
C GLU A 246 -0.72 14.16 -29.09
N LYS A 247 -0.55 15.37 -28.56
CA LYS A 247 -0.37 15.62 -27.12
C LYS A 247 -1.58 15.12 -26.30
N ASP A 248 -2.81 15.39 -26.77
CA ASP A 248 -4.03 14.90 -26.11
C ASP A 248 -4.08 13.35 -26.05
N ARG A 249 -3.45 12.69 -27.04
CA ARG A 249 -3.40 11.22 -27.10
C ARG A 249 -2.41 10.67 -26.07
N GLU A 250 -1.28 11.35 -25.84
CA GLU A 250 -0.33 11.00 -24.79
C GLU A 250 -0.96 11.16 -23.40
N GLU A 251 -1.69 12.26 -23.16
CA GLU A 251 -2.46 12.46 -21.92
C GLU A 251 -3.57 11.42 -21.73
N ALA A 252 -4.15 10.92 -22.83
CA ALA A 252 -5.12 9.83 -22.78
C ALA A 252 -4.48 8.48 -22.44
N MET A 253 -3.18 8.31 -22.67
CA MET A 253 -2.39 7.09 -22.41
C MET A 253 -1.86 7.01 -20.96
N ASP A 254 -2.49 7.68 -20.00
CA ASP A 254 -2.10 7.60 -18.59
C ASP A 254 -2.34 6.20 -18.00
N PRO A 255 -1.28 5.46 -17.64
CA PRO A 255 -1.41 4.16 -17.01
C PRO A 255 -1.71 4.26 -15.50
N GLY A 256 -1.45 5.38 -14.83
CA GLY A 256 -1.46 5.48 -13.38
C GLY A 256 -0.39 4.63 -12.68
N SER A 257 -0.44 4.61 -11.34
CA SER A 257 0.53 3.94 -10.47
C SER A 257 0.15 2.49 -10.11
N VAL A 258 1.08 1.79 -9.43
CA VAL A 258 0.97 0.38 -8.99
C VAL A 258 -0.19 0.14 -8.00
N GLY A 259 -0.86 1.19 -7.51
CA GLY A 259 -2.05 1.06 -6.65
C GLY A 259 -1.72 0.51 -5.26
N PHE A 260 -0.78 1.14 -4.55
CA PHE A 260 -0.37 0.72 -3.20
C PHE A 260 -1.54 0.65 -2.22
N ASN A 261 -2.48 1.57 -2.34
CA ASN A 261 -3.70 1.65 -1.53
C ASN A 261 -4.62 0.42 -1.64
N THR A 262 -4.60 -0.31 -2.77
CA THR A 262 -5.44 -1.50 -3.02
C THR A 262 -4.67 -2.81 -2.94
N GLY A 263 -3.49 -2.87 -3.57
CA GLY A 263 -2.72 -4.10 -3.68
C GLY A 263 -2.08 -4.54 -2.37
N GLU A 264 -1.56 -3.58 -1.59
CA GLU A 264 -0.86 -3.91 -0.35
C GLU A 264 -1.81 -4.55 0.69
N PRO A 265 -3.01 -4.01 0.98
CA PRO A 265 -3.92 -4.62 1.95
C PRO A 265 -4.41 -6.02 1.53
N GLN A 266 -4.54 -6.25 0.22
CA GLN A 266 -4.93 -7.56 -0.33
C GLN A 266 -3.84 -8.61 -0.09
N ILE A 267 -2.58 -8.26 -0.35
CA ILE A 267 -1.42 -9.13 -0.07
C ILE A 267 -1.35 -9.44 1.43
N GLN A 268 -1.56 -8.45 2.30
CA GLN A 268 -1.56 -8.65 3.75
C GLN A 268 -2.69 -9.58 4.23
N LEU A 269 -3.86 -9.53 3.59
CA LEU A 269 -4.94 -10.50 3.87
C LEU A 269 -4.50 -11.93 3.57
N TYR A 270 -3.82 -12.16 2.44
CA TYR A 270 -3.33 -13.49 2.10
C TYR A 270 -2.20 -13.94 3.03
N PHE A 271 -1.34 -13.03 3.50
CA PHE A 271 -0.40 -13.35 4.59
C PHE A 271 -1.14 -13.77 5.87
N LEU A 272 -2.16 -13.03 6.29
CA LEU A 272 -2.97 -13.39 7.45
C LEU A 272 -3.62 -14.77 7.28
N LEU A 273 -4.28 -15.02 6.14
CA LEU A 273 -4.89 -16.31 5.85
C LEU A 273 -3.85 -17.44 5.86
N GLY A 274 -2.71 -17.25 5.21
CA GLY A 274 -1.63 -18.22 5.18
C GLY A 274 -1.13 -18.55 6.58
N LEU A 275 -0.86 -17.53 7.40
CA LEU A 275 -0.35 -17.72 8.76
C LEU A 275 -1.39 -18.37 9.69
N VAL A 276 -2.66 -17.99 9.60
CA VAL A 276 -3.73 -18.57 10.42
C VAL A 276 -4.03 -20.01 10.01
N TYR A 277 -4.13 -20.29 8.71
CA TYR A 277 -4.51 -21.61 8.21
C TYR A 277 -3.34 -22.58 8.03
N ALA A 278 -2.07 -22.13 8.11
CA ALA A 278 -0.91 -23.02 7.98
C ALA A 278 -0.96 -24.22 8.94
N VAL A 279 -1.37 -23.98 10.19
CA VAL A 279 -1.46 -25.03 11.22
C VAL A 279 -2.81 -25.74 11.21
N VAL A 280 -3.87 -25.04 10.80
CA VAL A 280 -5.26 -25.52 10.91
C VAL A 280 -5.71 -26.30 9.67
N THR A 281 -5.44 -25.78 8.47
CA THR A 281 -5.85 -26.37 7.19
C THR A 281 -4.77 -26.10 6.13
N PRO A 282 -3.70 -26.92 6.08
CA PRO A 282 -2.55 -26.70 5.20
C PRO A 282 -2.89 -26.67 3.71
N PHE A 283 -4.01 -27.28 3.30
CA PHE A 283 -4.49 -27.29 1.92
C PHE A 283 -4.76 -25.90 1.33
N LEU A 284 -4.89 -24.86 2.17
CA LEU A 284 -5.05 -23.48 1.70
C LEU A 284 -3.72 -22.87 1.20
N LEU A 285 -2.57 -23.35 1.69
CA LEU A 285 -1.25 -22.78 1.38
C LEU A 285 -0.84 -22.90 -0.11
N PRO A 286 -1.05 -24.04 -0.80
CA PRO A 286 -0.75 -24.12 -2.24
C PRO A 286 -1.50 -23.06 -3.06
N PHE A 287 -2.74 -22.73 -2.70
CA PHE A 287 -3.52 -21.71 -3.42
C PHE A 287 -2.92 -20.31 -3.27
N ILE A 288 -2.44 -19.99 -2.06
CA ILE A 288 -1.71 -18.74 -1.79
C ILE A 288 -0.37 -18.70 -2.53
N LEU A 289 0.38 -19.81 -2.55
CA LEU A 289 1.67 -19.87 -3.25
C LEU A 289 1.51 -19.64 -4.76
N VAL A 290 0.50 -20.25 -5.38
CA VAL A 290 0.17 -20.02 -6.79
C VAL A 290 -0.20 -18.55 -7.03
N PHE A 291 -1.00 -17.96 -6.13
CA PHE A 291 -1.31 -16.53 -6.20
C PHE A 291 -0.03 -15.68 -6.18
N PHE A 292 0.89 -15.91 -5.24
CA PHE A 292 2.12 -15.11 -5.14
C PHE A 292 3.04 -15.31 -6.35
N GLY A 293 3.16 -16.54 -6.86
CA GLY A 293 3.95 -16.81 -8.07
C GLY A 293 3.40 -16.07 -9.29
N LEU A 294 2.08 -16.12 -9.50
CA LEU A 294 1.42 -15.45 -10.61
C LEU A 294 1.45 -13.92 -10.45
N ALA A 295 1.14 -13.41 -9.25
CA ALA A 295 1.22 -11.99 -8.93
C ALA A 295 2.62 -11.42 -9.13
N TYR A 296 3.67 -12.13 -8.71
CA TYR A 296 5.05 -11.70 -8.92
C TYR A 296 5.37 -11.52 -10.41
N VAL A 297 5.03 -12.50 -11.25
CA VAL A 297 5.31 -12.42 -12.70
C VAL A 297 4.51 -11.29 -13.36
N VAL A 298 3.23 -11.16 -13.04
CA VAL A 298 2.34 -10.15 -13.63
C VAL A 298 2.75 -8.74 -13.20
N TYR A 299 2.90 -8.49 -11.89
CA TYR A 299 3.30 -7.15 -11.43
C TYR A 299 4.71 -6.80 -11.87
N ARG A 300 5.64 -7.76 -11.91
CA ARG A 300 6.99 -7.51 -12.48
C ARG A 300 6.89 -7.07 -13.94
N HIS A 301 6.06 -7.75 -14.74
CA HIS A 301 5.85 -7.36 -16.14
C HIS A 301 5.24 -5.95 -16.25
N GLN A 302 4.21 -5.65 -15.46
CA GLN A 302 3.54 -4.35 -15.52
C GLN A 302 4.39 -3.20 -14.99
N ILE A 303 5.21 -3.42 -13.96
CA ILE A 303 6.15 -2.41 -13.44
C ILE A 303 7.19 -2.05 -14.50
N ILE A 304 7.67 -3.02 -15.28
CA ILE A 304 8.65 -2.77 -16.34
C ILE A 304 8.03 -2.05 -17.54
N ASN A 305 6.80 -2.41 -17.93
CA ASN A 305 6.26 -2.02 -19.22
C ASN A 305 5.17 -0.95 -19.18
N VAL A 306 4.56 -0.69 -18.02
CA VAL A 306 3.28 0.04 -17.97
C VAL A 306 3.21 1.06 -16.86
N TYR A 307 3.41 0.69 -15.59
CA TYR A 307 3.11 1.59 -14.48
C TYR A 307 4.05 2.78 -14.45
N ASN A 308 3.48 3.97 -14.27
CA ASN A 308 4.23 5.18 -14.00
C ASN A 308 4.23 5.45 -12.50
N GLN A 309 5.40 5.74 -11.94
CA GLN A 309 5.53 6.00 -10.51
C GLN A 309 5.29 7.49 -10.23
N GLU A 310 4.11 7.79 -9.69
CA GLU A 310 3.70 9.17 -9.36
C GLU A 310 4.58 9.82 -8.28
N TYR A 311 5.12 9.02 -7.36
CA TYR A 311 5.99 9.51 -6.30
C TYR A 311 7.09 8.52 -5.90
N GLU A 312 8.24 9.03 -5.42
CA GLU A 312 9.34 8.23 -4.87
C GLU A 312 9.37 8.32 -3.33
N SER A 313 9.01 7.21 -2.67
CA SER A 313 8.97 7.11 -1.20
C SER A 313 10.19 6.40 -0.59
N ALA A 314 11.09 5.85 -1.40
CA ALA A 314 12.26 5.08 -0.95
C ALA A 314 11.91 3.96 0.04
N ALA A 315 10.80 3.26 -0.20
CA ALA A 315 10.28 2.18 0.63
C ALA A 315 10.00 2.55 2.11
N ALA A 316 9.71 3.82 2.42
CA ALA A 316 9.37 4.27 3.77
C ALA A 316 8.09 3.63 4.36
N PHE A 317 7.32 2.90 3.55
CA PHE A 317 6.17 2.10 3.99
C PHE A 317 6.55 0.75 4.64
N TRP A 318 7.80 0.29 4.54
CA TRP A 318 8.20 -1.04 5.03
C TRP A 318 7.96 -1.27 6.54
N PRO A 319 8.19 -0.30 7.44
CA PRO A 319 7.83 -0.45 8.85
C PRO A 319 6.34 -0.75 9.07
N ASP A 320 5.45 -0.16 8.26
CA ASP A 320 4.01 -0.42 8.32
C ASP A 320 3.71 -1.86 7.88
N VAL A 321 4.28 -2.31 6.76
CA VAL A 321 4.16 -3.68 6.22
C VAL A 321 4.64 -4.71 7.24
N HIS A 322 5.84 -4.51 7.81
CA HIS A 322 6.40 -5.38 8.83
C HIS A 322 5.50 -5.44 10.08
N GLY A 323 5.01 -4.30 10.56
CA GLY A 323 4.10 -4.25 11.70
C GLY A 323 2.80 -5.05 11.47
N ARG A 324 2.25 -5.01 10.27
CA ARG A 324 1.03 -5.75 9.88
C ARG A 324 1.26 -7.26 9.80
N ILE A 325 2.42 -7.69 9.29
CA ILE A 325 2.79 -9.12 9.26
C ILE A 325 3.00 -9.64 10.69
N ILE A 326 3.68 -8.87 11.55
CA ILE A 326 3.83 -9.21 12.98
C ILE A 326 2.46 -9.32 13.65
N PHE A 327 1.54 -8.39 13.39
CA PHE A 327 0.18 -8.48 13.90
C PHE A 327 -0.51 -9.76 13.43
N ALA A 328 -0.40 -10.11 12.15
CA ALA A 328 -0.97 -11.34 11.60
C ALA A 328 -0.37 -12.60 12.24
N LEU A 329 0.93 -12.61 12.54
CA LEU A 329 1.59 -13.70 13.27
C LEU A 329 1.05 -13.83 14.70
N CYS A 330 0.98 -12.72 15.44
CA CYS A 330 0.40 -12.70 16.78
C CYS A 330 -1.06 -13.17 16.75
N PHE A 331 -1.84 -12.71 15.77
CA PHE A 331 -3.23 -13.10 15.59
C PHE A 331 -3.36 -14.61 15.30
N SER A 332 -2.49 -15.17 14.46
CA SER A 332 -2.45 -16.62 14.19
C SER A 332 -2.14 -17.43 15.46
N GLN A 333 -1.14 -17.03 16.24
CA GLN A 333 -0.77 -17.69 17.49
C GLN A 333 -1.91 -17.65 18.52
N LEU A 334 -2.60 -16.51 18.65
CA LEU A 334 -3.78 -16.37 19.52
C LEU A 334 -4.97 -17.21 19.05
N SER A 335 -5.19 -17.28 17.73
CA SER A 335 -6.24 -18.12 17.14
C SER A 335 -5.97 -19.60 17.38
N LEU A 336 -4.71 -20.03 17.25
CA LEU A 336 -4.26 -21.39 17.53
C LEU A 336 -4.42 -21.74 19.02
N LEU A 337 -4.07 -20.82 19.92
CA LEU A 337 -4.30 -20.97 21.35
C LEU A 337 -5.80 -21.17 21.64
N GLY A 338 -6.64 -20.37 20.99
CA GLY A 338 -8.10 -20.49 21.06
C GLY A 338 -8.60 -21.87 20.62
N LEU A 339 -8.13 -22.36 19.48
CA LEU A 339 -8.49 -23.69 18.95
C LEU A 339 -8.03 -24.82 19.87
N LEU A 340 -6.78 -24.82 20.34
CA LEU A 340 -6.24 -25.89 21.20
C LEU A 340 -6.84 -25.87 22.61
N GLY A 341 -7.21 -24.68 23.10
CA GLY A 341 -7.99 -24.53 24.32
C GLY A 341 -9.37 -25.20 24.26
N THR A 342 -9.93 -25.43 23.06
CA THR A 342 -11.18 -26.19 22.91
C THR A 342 -11.01 -27.69 23.13
N LYS A 343 -9.82 -28.23 22.82
CA LYS A 343 -9.54 -29.68 22.81
C LYS A 343 -8.99 -30.19 24.14
N HIS A 344 -9.13 -29.42 25.22
CA HIS A 344 -8.56 -29.74 26.55
C HIS A 344 -7.03 -30.01 26.53
N ALA A 345 -6.31 -29.50 25.53
CA ALA A 345 -4.87 -29.64 25.39
C ALA A 345 -4.11 -28.64 26.28
N THR A 346 -4.45 -28.61 27.58
CA THR A 346 -3.95 -27.63 28.56
C THR A 346 -2.42 -27.68 28.72
N GLN A 347 -1.81 -28.85 28.48
CA GLN A 347 -0.35 -29.03 28.56
C GLN A 347 0.42 -28.23 27.49
N SER A 348 -0.20 -27.89 26.36
CA SER A 348 0.44 -27.11 25.29
C SER A 348 0.30 -25.59 25.48
N ALA A 349 -0.57 -25.13 26.38
CA ALA A 349 -0.88 -23.71 26.58
C ALA A 349 0.33 -22.85 27.00
N PRO A 350 1.22 -23.29 27.92
CA PRO A 350 2.38 -22.49 28.33
C PRO A 350 3.34 -22.20 27.17
N PHE A 351 3.57 -23.20 26.31
CA PHE A 351 4.45 -23.07 25.14
C PHE A 351 3.85 -22.12 24.08
N LEU A 352 2.53 -22.16 23.89
CA LEU A 352 1.82 -21.30 22.94
C LEU A 352 1.76 -19.85 23.39
N ILE A 353 1.65 -19.58 24.69
CA ILE A 353 1.66 -18.21 25.24
C ILE A 353 3.06 -17.58 25.12
N ALA A 354 4.12 -18.37 25.15
CA ALA A 354 5.48 -17.85 24.93
C ALA A 354 5.68 -17.29 23.51
N LEU A 355 4.98 -17.82 22.50
CA LEU A 355 5.12 -17.39 21.10
C LEU A 355 4.75 -15.91 20.86
N PRO A 356 3.57 -15.39 21.26
CA PRO A 356 3.25 -13.97 21.06
C PRO A 356 4.17 -13.07 21.87
N VAL A 357 4.61 -13.49 23.06
CA VAL A 357 5.58 -12.73 23.86
C VAL A 357 6.92 -12.60 23.12
N LEU A 358 7.44 -13.71 22.58
CA LEU A 358 8.66 -13.70 21.75
C LEU A 358 8.46 -12.87 20.47
N THR A 359 7.31 -12.99 19.81
CA THR A 359 7.00 -12.26 18.57
C THR A 359 6.95 -10.75 18.80
N ILE A 360 6.30 -10.31 19.88
CA ILE A 360 6.25 -8.90 20.27
C ILE A 360 7.63 -8.41 20.69
N SER A 361 8.38 -9.21 21.45
CA SER A 361 9.76 -8.86 21.85
C SER A 361 10.67 -8.68 20.63
N PHE A 362 10.56 -9.58 19.65
CA PHE A 362 11.26 -9.48 18.37
C PHE A 362 10.85 -8.22 17.60
N HIS A 363 9.55 -7.90 17.55
CA HIS A 363 9.07 -6.67 16.93
C HIS A 363 9.66 -5.42 17.60
N LEU A 364 9.68 -5.36 18.93
CA LEU A 364 10.27 -4.25 19.67
C LEU A 364 11.79 -4.13 19.41
N TYR A 365 12.50 -5.26 19.32
CA TYR A 365 13.90 -5.29 18.92
C TYR A 365 14.11 -4.73 17.50
N CYS A 366 13.35 -5.22 16.52
CA CYS A 366 13.43 -4.73 15.14
C CYS A 366 13.04 -3.25 15.02
N LYS A 367 12.03 -2.83 15.79
CA LYS A 367 11.60 -1.44 15.87
C LYS A 367 12.73 -0.55 16.37
N GLY A 368 13.38 -0.91 17.48
CA GLY A 368 14.52 -0.15 17.98
C GLY A 368 15.75 -0.17 17.06
N ARG A 369 16.02 -1.31 16.40
CA ARG A 369 17.26 -1.52 15.65
C ARG A 369 17.21 -1.07 14.18
N TYR A 370 16.07 -1.21 13.51
CA TYR A 370 15.96 -1.04 12.05
C TYR A 370 14.99 0.07 11.61
N GLU A 371 13.91 0.35 12.36
CA GLU A 371 12.98 1.45 12.02
C GLU A 371 13.66 2.84 11.90
N PRO A 372 14.70 3.17 12.71
CA PRO A 372 15.41 4.43 12.54
C PRO A 372 15.99 4.63 11.14
N ALA A 373 16.33 3.57 10.40
CA ALA A 373 16.86 3.68 9.04
C ALA A 373 15.80 4.17 8.02
N PHE A 374 14.51 3.98 8.32
CA PHE A 374 13.40 4.41 7.47
C PHE A 374 12.80 5.76 7.89
N THR A 375 13.01 6.16 9.15
CA THR A 375 12.37 7.35 9.74
C THR A 375 13.34 8.50 9.97
N LYS A 376 14.65 8.20 10.11
CA LYS A 376 15.69 9.19 10.37
C LYS A 376 16.74 9.12 9.29
N TYR A 377 17.15 10.27 8.78
CA TYR A 377 18.23 10.36 7.81
C TYR A 377 19.57 10.59 8.52
N PRO A 378 20.55 9.67 8.43
CA PRO A 378 21.82 9.81 9.13
C PRO A 378 22.64 11.00 8.62
N ILE A 379 23.13 11.83 9.55
CA ILE A 379 23.95 13.01 9.23
C ILE A 379 25.25 12.64 8.50
N GLN A 380 25.82 11.47 8.82
CA GLN A 380 27.02 10.96 8.15
C GLN A 380 26.80 10.77 6.64
N GLU A 381 25.69 10.14 6.27
CA GLU A 381 25.30 9.96 4.87
C GLU A 381 24.99 11.29 4.19
N ALA A 382 24.26 12.18 4.89
CA ALA A 382 23.97 13.53 4.40
C ALA A 382 25.25 14.29 4.02
N ARG A 383 26.22 14.33 4.93
CA ARG A 383 27.50 15.02 4.73
C ARG A 383 28.34 14.37 3.63
N MET A 384 28.38 13.04 3.59
CA MET A 384 29.10 12.31 2.53
C MET A 384 28.52 12.64 1.16
N ARG A 385 27.19 12.65 1.01
CA ARG A 385 26.52 13.01 -0.24
C ARG A 385 26.78 14.46 -0.64
N ASP A 386 26.72 15.39 0.30
CA ASP A 386 27.05 16.80 0.06
C ASP A 386 28.51 16.96 -0.44
N THR A 387 29.48 16.23 0.15
CA THR A 387 30.89 16.29 -0.30
C THR A 387 31.10 15.69 -1.69
N LEU A 388 30.38 14.62 -2.03
CA LEU A 388 30.48 13.98 -3.34
C LEU A 388 29.84 14.85 -4.43
N GLU A 389 28.71 15.48 -4.15
CA GLU A 389 28.06 16.41 -5.07
C GLU A 389 28.94 17.64 -5.33
N GLN A 390 29.52 18.23 -4.28
CA GLN A 390 30.44 19.36 -4.45
C GLN A 390 31.69 19.00 -5.26
N ALA A 391 32.19 17.76 -5.15
CA ALA A 391 33.29 17.27 -5.96
C ALA A 391 32.89 17.00 -7.42
N ARG A 392 31.65 16.58 -7.66
CA ARG A 392 31.11 16.29 -9.01
C ARG A 392 30.74 17.56 -9.76
N GLU A 393 30.07 18.49 -9.09
CA GLU A 393 29.49 19.72 -9.67
C GLU A 393 29.79 20.93 -8.76
N PRO A 394 31.02 21.47 -8.81
CA PRO A 394 31.45 22.53 -7.89
C PRO A 394 30.73 23.87 -8.12
N ASN A 395 30.18 24.10 -9.30
CA ASN A 395 29.55 25.36 -9.70
C ASN A 395 28.02 25.28 -9.81
N LEU A 396 27.39 24.29 -9.15
CA LEU A 396 25.93 24.11 -9.17
C LEU A 396 25.22 25.31 -8.54
N ASN A 397 24.37 26.00 -9.31
CA ASN A 397 23.51 27.07 -8.80
C ASN A 397 22.28 26.51 -8.08
N LEU A 398 22.50 26.01 -6.86
CA LEU A 398 21.44 25.40 -6.04
C LEU A 398 20.28 26.36 -5.74
N LYS A 399 20.56 27.66 -5.62
CA LYS A 399 19.51 28.67 -5.36
C LYS A 399 18.55 28.80 -6.54
N GLY A 400 19.08 28.90 -7.76
CA GLY A 400 18.25 28.95 -8.98
C GLY A 400 17.38 27.71 -9.10
N TYR A 401 17.97 26.53 -8.88
CA TYR A 401 17.27 25.25 -8.95
C TYR A 401 16.14 25.10 -7.92
N LEU A 402 16.37 25.49 -6.66
CA LEU A 402 15.38 25.27 -5.58
C LEU A 402 14.34 26.38 -5.44
N GLN A 403 14.58 27.58 -5.96
CA GLN A 403 13.73 28.74 -5.70
C GLN A 403 12.31 28.58 -6.24
N ASN A 404 12.14 27.92 -7.39
CA ASN A 404 10.84 27.73 -8.04
C ASN A 404 10.25 26.32 -7.86
N ALA A 405 10.96 25.41 -7.19
CA ALA A 405 10.60 24.00 -7.11
C ALA A 405 9.24 23.76 -6.39
N TYR A 406 8.97 24.51 -5.33
CA TYR A 406 7.75 24.38 -4.50
C TYR A 406 6.75 25.51 -4.74
N VAL A 407 6.69 26.02 -5.96
CA VAL A 407 5.60 26.90 -6.40
C VAL A 407 4.37 26.06 -6.70
N HIS A 408 3.19 26.52 -6.27
CA HIS A 408 1.93 25.81 -6.51
C HIS A 408 1.72 25.63 -8.03
N PRO A 409 1.31 24.45 -8.52
CA PRO A 409 1.24 24.15 -9.95
C PRO A 409 0.48 25.19 -10.80
N VAL A 410 -0.59 25.79 -10.26
CA VAL A 410 -1.37 26.86 -10.92
C VAL A 410 -0.55 28.12 -11.23
N PHE A 411 0.57 28.37 -10.54
CA PHE A 411 1.44 29.53 -10.76
C PHE A 411 2.73 29.19 -11.53
N LYS A 412 2.92 27.94 -11.92
CA LYS A 412 3.97 27.57 -12.88
C LYS A 412 3.50 28.01 -14.27
N ASP A 413 4.29 28.81 -14.97
CA ASP A 413 3.92 29.29 -16.31
C ASP A 413 4.13 28.16 -17.34
N ASP A 414 3.34 28.12 -18.41
CA ASP A 414 3.35 27.06 -19.46
C ASP A 414 4.66 27.03 -20.31
N ASP A 415 5.70 27.77 -19.92
CA ASP A 415 6.99 27.87 -20.62
C ASP A 415 7.98 26.74 -20.22
N GLU A 416 7.49 25.68 -19.55
CA GLU A 416 8.27 24.56 -18.98
C GLU A 416 8.81 23.54 -20.01
N ASP A 417 8.62 23.73 -21.32
CA ASP A 417 9.27 22.87 -22.33
C ASP A 417 10.83 22.92 -22.22
N GLU A 418 11.41 23.99 -21.65
CA GLU A 418 12.88 24.11 -21.45
C GLU A 418 13.39 23.52 -20.12
N ASP A 419 12.57 23.52 -19.06
CA ASP A 419 12.97 23.04 -17.72
C ASP A 419 12.81 21.51 -17.57
N GLU A 420 11.82 20.91 -18.25
CA GLU A 420 11.72 19.44 -18.37
C GLU A 420 12.89 18.86 -19.15
N ASP A 421 13.31 19.51 -20.25
CA ASP A 421 14.49 19.13 -21.02
C ASP A 421 15.77 19.23 -20.17
N PHE A 422 15.88 20.24 -19.28
CA PHE A 422 17.01 20.36 -18.35
C PHE A 422 16.99 19.27 -17.27
N MET A 423 15.82 18.93 -16.71
CA MET A 423 15.67 17.84 -15.75
C MET A 423 15.96 16.46 -16.36
N MET A 424 15.46 16.19 -17.58
CA MET A 424 15.79 14.96 -18.31
C MET A 424 17.29 14.87 -18.59
N LYS A 425 17.93 15.99 -18.93
CA LYS A 425 19.39 16.05 -19.15
C LYS A 425 20.18 15.77 -17.88
N LEU A 426 19.74 16.27 -16.72
CA LEU A 426 20.38 16.01 -15.43
C LEU A 426 20.21 14.55 -14.97
N GLU A 427 19.06 13.93 -15.23
CA GLU A 427 18.84 12.49 -14.98
C GLU A 427 19.67 11.62 -15.92
N THR A 428 19.80 12.01 -17.20
CA THR A 428 20.59 11.28 -18.20
C THR A 428 22.10 11.41 -17.95
N ASP A 429 22.56 12.58 -17.49
CA ASP A 429 23.97 12.84 -17.11
C ASP A 429 24.33 12.28 -15.73
N SER A 430 23.35 11.81 -14.94
CA SER A 430 23.60 10.99 -13.76
C SER A 430 24.09 9.60 -14.20
N VAL A 431 25.37 9.51 -14.56
CA VAL A 431 26.04 8.26 -14.89
C VAL A 431 25.74 7.26 -13.77
N LEU A 432 24.95 6.22 -14.08
CA LEU A 432 24.78 5.05 -13.24
C LEU A 432 26.17 4.44 -13.05
N VAL A 433 26.87 4.85 -11.99
CA VAL A 433 28.14 4.24 -11.61
C VAL A 433 27.83 2.77 -11.37
N PRO A 434 28.33 1.83 -12.20
CA PRO A 434 28.10 0.42 -11.96
C PRO A 434 28.88 0.11 -10.69
N THR A 435 28.20 -0.03 -9.55
CA THR A 435 28.84 -0.58 -8.37
C THR A 435 29.11 -2.05 -8.67
N LYS A 436 30.30 -2.33 -9.22
CA LYS A 436 30.79 -3.68 -9.46
C LYS A 436 31.00 -4.33 -8.09
N ARG A 437 29.94 -4.92 -7.55
CA ARG A 437 30.06 -5.80 -6.39
C ARG A 437 30.88 -7.01 -6.86
N GLN A 438 32.17 -7.04 -6.52
CA GLN A 438 32.98 -8.25 -6.69
C GLN A 438 32.44 -9.31 -5.73
N SER A 439 31.45 -10.09 -6.17
CA SER A 439 31.16 -11.37 -5.53
C SER A 439 32.29 -12.31 -5.90
N ARG A 440 33.18 -12.60 -4.94
CA ARG A 440 34.03 -13.79 -5.01
C ARG A 440 33.13 -15.03 -4.91
N MET A 441 32.60 -15.48 -6.05
CA MET A 441 32.10 -16.83 -6.21
C MET A 441 32.94 -17.50 -7.29
N ASN A 442 33.73 -18.48 -6.87
CA ASN A 442 34.42 -19.40 -7.74
C ASN A 442 33.39 -20.28 -8.46
N THR A 443 33.28 -20.13 -9.78
CA THR A 443 32.77 -21.19 -10.67
C THR A 443 33.54 -21.13 -11.98
N PRO A 444 34.12 -22.24 -12.46
CA PRO A 444 34.86 -22.28 -13.71
C PRO A 444 33.90 -22.40 -14.90
N VAL A 445 34.42 -22.03 -16.09
CA VAL A 445 33.89 -22.21 -17.46
C VAL A 445 33.17 -21.00 -18.08
N PRO A 446 33.77 -20.37 -19.12
CA PRO A 446 33.09 -19.38 -19.96
C PRO A 446 32.44 -20.03 -21.20
N SER A 447 31.17 -19.71 -21.46
CA SER A 447 30.52 -19.99 -22.74
C SER A 447 30.96 -18.95 -23.79
N LYS A 448 31.46 -19.44 -24.93
CA LYS A 448 31.72 -18.67 -26.14
C LYS A 448 30.40 -18.20 -26.79
N VAL A 449 30.50 -17.16 -27.63
CA VAL A 449 29.44 -16.50 -28.43
C VAL A 449 28.76 -15.39 -27.59
N SER A 450 28.94 -14.10 -27.86
CA SER A 450 28.70 -13.41 -29.13
C SER A 450 29.59 -12.16 -29.28
N ALA A 451 30.09 -11.93 -30.49
CA ALA A 451 30.76 -10.71 -30.92
C ALA A 451 29.73 -9.59 -31.15
N GLY A 452 30.07 -8.38 -30.69
CA GLY A 452 29.30 -7.15 -30.92
C GLY A 452 30.07 -5.96 -30.34
N SER A 453 30.64 -5.17 -31.24
CA SER A 453 31.50 -3.99 -31.05
C SER A 453 31.10 -3.03 -29.91
N SER A 454 32.06 -2.67 -29.08
CA SER A 454 32.05 -1.44 -28.26
C SER A 454 33.18 -0.51 -28.74
N PRO A 455 32.99 0.82 -28.76
CA PRO A 455 34.02 1.75 -29.21
C PRO A 455 35.16 1.85 -28.17
N SER A 456 36.39 1.89 -28.67
CA SER A 456 37.64 2.01 -27.92
C SER A 456 37.75 3.34 -27.17
N LEU A 457 38.13 3.27 -25.90
CA LEU A 457 38.61 4.40 -25.10
C LEU A 457 39.98 4.89 -25.65
N PRO A 458 40.29 6.19 -25.62
CA PRO A 458 41.64 6.68 -25.92
C PRO A 458 42.57 6.47 -24.71
N ASP A 459 43.80 6.01 -25.01
CA ASP A 459 44.87 5.77 -24.04
C ASP A 459 45.31 7.06 -23.33
N VAL A 460 45.42 6.99 -22.00
CA VAL A 460 46.01 8.03 -21.17
C VAL A 460 47.53 7.95 -21.28
N VAL A 461 48.13 8.97 -21.89
CA VAL A 461 49.58 9.18 -21.89
C VAL A 461 50.01 9.58 -20.48
N ILE A 462 50.78 8.71 -19.82
CA ILE A 462 51.50 9.02 -18.58
C ILE A 462 52.77 9.77 -18.99
N HIS A 463 52.85 11.06 -18.67
CA HIS A 463 54.13 11.77 -18.64
C HIS A 463 54.68 11.71 -17.21
N GLU A 464 55.82 11.02 -17.06
CA GLU A 464 56.71 11.18 -15.90
C GLU A 464 57.39 12.56 -15.98
N HIS A 465 57.28 13.34 -14.90
CA HIS A 465 58.36 14.17 -14.37
C HIS A 465 58.12 14.51 -12.91
#